data_AF-A0A1R1Y1N2-F1
#
_entry.id   AF-A0A1R1Y1N2-F1
#
_cell.length_a   1.000
_cell.length_b   1.000
_cell.length_c   1.000
_cell.angle_alpha   90.00
_cell.angle_beta   90.00
_cell.angle_gamma   90.00
#
_symmetry.space_group_name_H-M   'P 1'
#
loop_
_entity.id
_entity.type
_entity.pdbx_description
1 polymer ?
#
loop_
_entity_poly.entity_id
_entity_poly.type
_entity_poly.pdbx_seq_one_letter_code
_entity_poly.pdbx_strand_id
1 'polypeptide(L)'
;MSLFKNPLVVHKLNDMRKLSKYFYNGTVFCNISFLHNSIGDQRRLLIVEDSCYEQVDEDSIDMPHLTPRVFTSRKKIFDTSDLVVRWRIHFIRINNYLKDMRNKREYERELDTFIHTDKSHPPIDV
;
A
#
# COMPACT_ATOMS: atom_id res chain seq x y z
N MET A 1 15.73 9.96 11.64
CA MET A 1 14.25 9.99 11.56
C MET A 1 13.77 8.67 11.00
N SER A 2 12.72 8.10 11.59
CA SER A 2 12.00 6.93 11.06
C SER A 2 10.58 7.39 10.70
N LEU A 3 10.00 6.82 9.63
CA LEU A 3 8.61 7.07 9.23
C LEU A 3 7.63 6.69 10.36
N PHE A 4 7.99 5.69 11.17
CA PHE A 4 7.19 5.16 12.26
C PHE A 4 7.98 5.13 13.58
N LYS A 5 7.32 5.43 14.70
CA LYS A 5 7.90 5.30 16.05
C LYS A 5 7.92 3.85 16.53
N ASN A 6 6.89 3.06 16.20
CA ASN A 6 6.72 1.64 16.54
C ASN A 6 5.96 0.90 15.42
N PRO A 7 6.61 0.61 14.28
CA PRO A 7 5.97 -0.13 13.19
C PRO A 7 5.89 -1.62 13.50
N LEU A 8 4.80 -2.27 13.08
CA LEU A 8 4.80 -3.72 12.90
C LEU A 8 5.51 -4.04 11.59
N VAL A 9 6.65 -4.73 11.66
CA VAL A 9 7.31 -5.25 10.45
C VAL A 9 6.85 -6.69 10.21
N VAL A 10 6.20 -6.90 9.08
CA VAL A 10 5.60 -8.17 8.65
C VAL A 10 6.50 -8.78 7.58
N HIS A 11 7.26 -9.81 7.94
CA HIS A 11 8.10 -10.57 6.99
C HIS A 11 7.37 -11.79 6.43
N LYS A 12 6.40 -12.31 7.19
CA LYS A 12 5.46 -13.37 6.79
C LYS A 12 4.07 -12.97 7.27
N LEU A 13 3.01 -13.42 6.60
CA LEU A 13 1.62 -13.09 7.01
C LEU A 13 1.34 -13.46 8.47
N ASN A 14 1.95 -14.54 8.97
CA ASN A 14 1.84 -14.95 10.37
C ASN A 14 2.32 -13.89 11.38
N ASP A 15 3.20 -12.97 10.99
CA ASP A 15 3.61 -11.85 11.85
C ASP A 15 2.46 -10.90 12.17
N MET A 16 1.42 -10.85 11.33
CA MET A 16 0.24 -10.02 11.56
C MET A 16 -0.51 -10.37 12.83
N ARG A 17 -0.41 -11.61 13.32
CA ARG A 17 -1.00 -12.02 14.61
C ARG A 17 -0.55 -11.14 15.77
N LYS A 18 0.62 -10.47 15.66
CA LYS A 18 1.12 -9.52 16.64
C LYS A 18 0.22 -8.30 16.83
N LEU A 19 -0.62 -7.95 15.83
CA LEU A 19 -1.62 -6.88 15.92
C LEU A 19 -2.64 -7.11 17.04
N SER A 20 -2.95 -8.37 17.36
CA SER A 20 -3.87 -8.72 18.45
C SER A 20 -3.34 -8.39 19.85
N LYS A 21 -2.03 -8.15 20.00
CA LYS A 21 -1.36 -8.03 21.30
C LYS A 21 -0.81 -6.65 21.58
N TYR A 22 -0.50 -5.86 20.55
CA TYR A 22 0.21 -4.60 20.71
C TYR A 22 -0.32 -3.54 19.75
N PHE A 23 -0.22 -2.27 20.17
CA PHE A 23 -0.49 -1.13 19.32
C PHE A 23 0.73 -0.77 18.48
N TYR A 24 0.56 -0.66 17.17
CA TYR A 24 1.58 -0.24 16.22
C TYR A 24 1.11 1.02 15.49
N ASN A 25 2.02 1.96 15.26
CA ASN A 25 1.68 3.23 14.61
C ASN A 25 1.89 3.19 13.07
N GLY A 26 1.99 1.98 12.53
CA GLY A 26 2.20 1.70 11.11
C GLY A 26 2.49 0.22 10.89
N THR A 27 2.24 -0.27 9.68
CA THR A 27 2.54 -1.65 9.29
C THR A 27 3.44 -1.64 8.06
N VAL A 28 4.54 -2.38 8.11
CA VAL A 28 5.50 -2.52 7.01
C VAL A 28 5.49 -3.96 6.53
N PHE A 29 4.90 -4.20 5.36
CA PHE A 29 4.98 -5.49 4.68
C PHE A 29 6.31 -5.59 3.95
N CYS A 30 7.17 -6.48 4.41
CA CYS A 30 8.54 -6.61 3.97
C CYS A 30 8.73 -7.82 3.04
N ASN A 31 8.94 -7.54 1.75
CA ASN A 31 9.17 -8.52 0.70
C ASN A 31 8.03 -9.53 0.52
N ILE A 32 6.79 -9.07 0.70
CA ILE A 32 5.57 -9.86 0.52
C ILE A 32 4.90 -9.44 -0.80
N SER A 33 4.32 -10.42 -1.51
CA SER A 33 3.52 -10.20 -2.71
C SER A 33 2.12 -10.75 -2.48
N PHE A 34 1.10 -9.98 -2.88
CA PHE A 34 -0.31 -10.30 -2.74
C PHE A 34 -0.96 -10.68 -4.08
N LEU A 35 -0.17 -10.92 -5.12
CA LEU A 35 -0.65 -11.32 -6.45
C LEU A 35 -1.43 -12.64 -6.46
N HIS A 36 -1.25 -13.47 -5.44
CA HIS A 36 -1.97 -14.73 -5.28
C HIS A 36 -3.38 -14.53 -4.67
N ASN A 37 -3.66 -13.35 -4.11
CA ASN A 37 -4.96 -13.02 -3.53
C ASN A 37 -5.92 -12.55 -4.62
N SER A 38 -7.22 -12.66 -4.35
CA SER A 38 -8.24 -12.07 -5.22
C SER A 38 -8.05 -10.55 -5.30
N ILE A 39 -8.49 -9.95 -6.42
CA ILE A 39 -8.45 -8.50 -6.59
C ILE A 39 -9.19 -7.77 -5.44
N GLY A 40 -10.30 -8.33 -4.97
CA GLY A 40 -11.06 -7.78 -3.84
C GLY A 40 -10.26 -7.74 -2.55
N ASP A 41 -9.51 -8.79 -2.25
CA ASP A 41 -8.67 -8.86 -1.05
C ASP A 41 -7.47 -7.92 -1.17
N GLN A 42 -6.85 -7.85 -2.36
CA GLN A 42 -5.80 -6.86 -2.63
C GLN A 42 -6.28 -5.42 -2.44
N ARG A 43 -7.52 -5.10 -2.82
CA ARG A 43 -8.13 -3.78 -2.58
C ARG A 43 -8.27 -3.49 -1.09
N ARG A 44 -8.73 -4.46 -0.28
CA ARG A 44 -8.93 -4.29 1.16
C ARG A 44 -7.63 -3.93 1.89
N LEU A 45 -6.51 -4.51 1.47
CA LEU A 45 -5.17 -4.17 1.98
C LEU A 45 -4.77 -2.69 1.79
N LEU A 46 -5.33 -2.02 0.77
CA LEU A 46 -5.02 -0.64 0.42
C LEU A 46 -6.01 0.36 1.03
N ILE A 47 -7.18 -0.12 1.47
CA ILE A 47 -8.15 0.71 2.16
C ILE A 47 -7.72 0.81 3.62
N VAL A 48 -7.29 2.00 4.02
CA VAL A 48 -6.91 2.33 5.40
C VAL A 48 -7.99 3.10 6.14
N GLU A 49 -8.97 3.67 5.42
CA GLU A 49 -10.05 4.49 5.99
C GLU A 49 -11.07 3.64 6.75
N ASP A 50 -11.31 2.42 6.26
CA ASP A 50 -12.24 1.46 6.85
C ASP A 50 -11.50 0.34 7.58
N SER A 51 -12.19 -0.30 8.53
CA SER A 51 -11.75 -1.56 9.12
C SER A 51 -11.71 -2.63 8.03
N CYS A 52 -10.56 -3.29 7.88
CA CYS A 52 -10.42 -4.47 7.05
C CYS A 52 -9.80 -5.61 7.86
N TYR A 53 -9.78 -6.81 7.31
CA TYR A 53 -9.12 -7.96 7.91
C TYR A 53 -8.29 -8.67 6.84
N GLU A 54 -7.28 -9.39 7.28
CA GLU A 54 -6.54 -10.33 6.44
C GLU A 54 -6.68 -11.74 7.00
N GLN A 55 -6.83 -12.70 6.08
CA GLN A 55 -6.85 -14.11 6.42
C GLN A 55 -5.41 -14.62 6.58
N VAL A 56 -5.11 -15.19 7.74
CA VAL A 56 -3.83 -15.78 8.08
C VAL A 56 -4.08 -17.21 8.53
N ASP A 57 -3.83 -18.16 7.63
CA ASP A 57 -4.22 -19.56 7.79
C ASP A 57 -5.74 -19.70 7.95
N GLU A 58 -6.23 -20.10 9.13
CA GLU A 58 -7.66 -20.21 9.47
C GLU A 58 -8.21 -18.98 10.22
N ASP A 59 -7.35 -18.02 10.56
CA ASP A 59 -7.71 -16.88 11.40
C ASP A 59 -7.92 -15.59 10.60
N SER A 60 -8.93 -14.83 10.99
CA SER A 60 -9.14 -13.46 10.52
C SER A 60 -8.42 -12.48 11.44
N ILE A 61 -7.41 -11.79 10.91
CA ILE A 61 -6.67 -10.77 11.66
C ILE A 61 -7.16 -9.38 11.25
N ASP A 62 -7.81 -8.69 12.18
CA ASP A 62 -8.27 -7.33 11.97
C ASP A 62 -7.09 -6.38 11.77
N MET A 63 -7.15 -5.63 10.67
CA MET A 63 -6.20 -4.59 10.36
C MET A 63 -6.69 -3.26 10.94
N PRO A 64 -5.84 -2.58 11.71
CA PRO A 64 -6.25 -1.34 12.34
C PRO A 64 -6.57 -0.27 11.28
N HIS A 65 -7.72 0.38 11.46
CA HIS A 65 -8.14 1.54 10.68
C HIS A 65 -7.17 2.70 10.89
N LEU A 66 -7.08 3.58 9.91
CA LEU A 66 -6.25 4.78 9.85
C LEU A 66 -4.76 4.56 10.11
N THR A 67 -4.31 3.30 10.12
CA THR A 67 -2.92 2.94 10.35
C THR A 67 -2.20 2.88 9.00
N PRO A 68 -1.16 3.72 8.79
CA PRO A 68 -0.46 3.74 7.51
C PRO A 68 0.21 2.40 7.22
N ARG A 69 0.19 2.00 5.94
CA ARG A 69 0.73 0.72 5.46
C ARG A 69 1.80 1.00 4.42
N VAL A 70 2.97 0.40 4.61
CA VAL A 70 4.09 0.47 3.67
C VAL A 70 4.34 -0.93 3.12
N PHE A 71 4.40 -1.03 1.79
CA PHE A 71 4.64 -2.28 1.11
C PHE A 71 5.98 -2.20 0.38
N THR A 72 6.89 -3.10 0.73
CA THR A 72 8.22 -3.19 0.10
C THR A 72 8.39 -4.56 -0.50
N SER A 73 8.95 -4.65 -1.71
CA SER A 73 9.26 -5.94 -2.33
C SER A 73 10.22 -5.77 -3.50
N ARG A 74 10.99 -6.82 -3.79
CA ARG A 74 11.77 -6.92 -5.03
C ARG A 74 10.93 -7.41 -6.22
N LYS A 75 9.69 -7.84 -5.97
CA LYS A 75 8.73 -8.35 -6.96
C LYS A 75 7.47 -7.48 -6.94
N LYS A 76 6.63 -7.61 -7.98
CA LYS A 76 5.33 -6.94 -8.04
C LYS A 76 4.47 -7.37 -6.83
N ILE A 77 3.89 -6.39 -6.13
CA ILE A 77 3.16 -6.60 -4.86
C ILE A 77 1.67 -6.81 -5.13
N PHE A 78 1.06 -5.90 -5.90
CA PHE A 78 -0.37 -5.90 -6.23
C PHE A 78 -0.58 -6.00 -7.73
N ASP A 79 -1.73 -6.52 -8.14
CA ASP A 79 -2.15 -6.43 -9.53
C ASP A 79 -2.71 -5.02 -9.83
N THR A 80 -1.95 -4.28 -10.63
CA THR A 80 -2.25 -2.92 -11.05
C THR A 80 -3.07 -2.83 -12.33
N SER A 81 -3.53 -3.98 -12.86
CA SER A 81 -4.47 -4.03 -13.98
C SER A 81 -5.80 -3.36 -13.62
N ASP A 82 -6.14 -3.36 -12.34
CA ASP A 82 -7.30 -2.73 -11.76
C ASP A 82 -7.06 -1.26 -11.42
N LEU A 83 -7.77 -0.37 -12.11
CA LEU A 83 -7.69 1.08 -11.91
C LEU A 83 -8.06 1.52 -10.48
N VAL A 84 -8.90 0.76 -9.77
CA VAL A 84 -9.33 1.06 -8.39
C VAL A 84 -8.23 0.73 -7.36
N VAL A 85 -7.36 -0.23 -7.67
CA VAL A 85 -6.17 -0.53 -6.85
C VAL A 85 -5.10 0.52 -7.13
N ARG A 86 -4.99 0.95 -8.38
CA ARG A 86 -3.90 1.79 -8.90
C ARG A 86 -3.85 3.20 -8.29
N TRP A 87 -4.99 3.86 -8.08
CA TRP A 87 -5.02 5.25 -7.57
C TRP A 87 -4.62 5.39 -6.08
N ARG A 88 -4.66 4.31 -5.30
CA ARG A 88 -4.32 4.33 -3.86
C ARG A 88 -2.86 3.97 -3.55
N ILE A 89 -2.05 3.66 -4.58
CA ILE A 89 -0.65 3.26 -4.41
C ILE A 89 0.27 4.37 -4.91
N HIS A 90 1.07 4.95 -4.01
CA HIS A 90 2.21 5.77 -4.40
C HIS A 90 3.46 4.90 -4.57
N PHE A 91 3.93 4.75 -5.80
CA PHE A 91 5.15 4.01 -6.09
C PHE A 91 6.40 4.87 -5.81
N ILE A 92 7.02 4.67 -4.66
CA ILE A 92 8.31 5.27 -4.33
C ILE A 92 9.41 4.29 -4.74
N ARG A 93 10.18 4.66 -5.76
CA ARG A 93 11.15 3.76 -6.35
C ARG A 93 12.57 4.12 -5.92
N ILE A 94 13.23 3.19 -5.25
CA ILE A 94 14.60 3.33 -4.75
C ILE A 94 15.53 2.60 -5.73
N ASN A 95 16.07 3.35 -6.71
CA ASN A 95 17.08 3.01 -7.74
C ASN A 95 16.62 3.03 -9.23
N ASN A 96 17.50 3.60 -10.06
CA ASN A 96 17.31 3.89 -11.50
C ASN A 96 17.31 2.67 -12.45
N TYR A 97 17.55 1.44 -11.97
CA TYR A 97 17.86 0.30 -12.85
C TYR A 97 16.70 -0.62 -13.24
N LEU A 98 15.50 -0.48 -12.68
CA LEU A 98 14.32 -1.19 -13.19
C LEU A 98 13.79 -0.46 -14.46
N LYS A 99 13.66 -1.14 -15.60
CA LYS A 99 12.97 -0.50 -16.72
C LYS A 99 11.51 -0.27 -16.34
N ASP A 100 11.01 0.93 -16.58
CA ASP A 100 9.58 1.18 -16.53
C ASP A 100 8.92 0.31 -17.60
N MET A 101 8.13 -0.67 -17.17
CA MET A 101 7.42 -1.58 -18.08
C MET A 101 6.10 -0.96 -18.58
N ARG A 102 5.76 0.25 -18.12
CA ARG A 102 4.58 1.00 -18.58
C ARG A 102 4.83 1.54 -19.98
N ASN A 103 3.77 1.61 -20.76
CA ASN A 103 3.75 2.33 -22.02
C ASN A 103 3.88 3.85 -21.76
N LYS A 104 4.64 4.57 -22.59
CA LYS A 104 4.81 6.03 -22.56
C LYS A 104 3.48 6.80 -22.33
N ARG A 105 2.38 6.38 -22.98
CA ARG A 105 1.05 6.99 -22.80
C ARG A 105 0.49 6.83 -21.38
N GLU A 106 0.77 5.73 -20.71
CA GLU A 106 0.30 5.49 -19.35
C GLU A 106 1.06 6.36 -18.36
N TYR A 107 2.37 6.53 -18.59
CA TYR A 107 3.21 7.43 -17.80
C TYR A 107 2.79 8.90 -17.96
N GLU A 108 2.57 9.35 -19.19
CA GLU A 108 2.20 10.74 -19.49
C GLU A 108 0.81 11.10 -18.93
N ARG A 109 -0.18 10.20 -19.02
CA ARG A 109 -1.51 10.43 -18.42
C ARG A 109 -1.48 10.59 -16.90
N GLU A 110 -0.65 9.80 -16.21
CA GLU A 110 -0.54 9.90 -14.76
C GLU A 110 0.14 11.20 -14.35
N LEU A 111 1.22 11.59 -15.03
CA LEU A 111 1.88 12.87 -14.80
C LEU A 111 0.94 14.07 -14.99
N ASP A 112 0.12 14.05 -16.05
CA ASP A 112 -0.93 15.07 -16.24
C ASP A 112 -1.96 15.03 -15.10
N THR A 113 -2.37 13.85 -14.66
CA THR A 113 -3.33 13.70 -13.55
C THR A 113 -2.75 14.29 -12.26
N PHE A 114 -1.46 14.07 -11.96
CA PHE A 114 -0.78 14.66 -10.81
C PHE A 114 -0.69 16.19 -10.88
N ILE A 115 -0.38 16.75 -12.06
CA ILE A 115 -0.36 18.21 -12.30
C ILE A 115 -1.75 18.83 -12.11
N HIS A 116 -2.81 18.10 -12.43
CA HIS A 116 -4.17 18.56 -12.28
C HIS A 116 -4.74 18.39 -10.86
N THR A 117 -4.31 17.36 -10.10
CA THR A 117 -4.72 17.19 -8.70
C THR A 117 -4.07 18.21 -7.74
N ASP A 118 -2.84 18.67 -8.03
CA ASP A 118 -2.18 19.76 -7.29
C ASP A 118 -2.90 21.11 -7.46
N LYS A 119 -3.72 21.27 -8.49
CA LYS A 119 -4.47 22.53 -8.76
C LYS A 119 -5.85 22.56 -8.10
N SER A 120 -6.34 21.45 -7.55
CA SER A 120 -7.71 21.34 -7.04
C SER A 120 -7.86 21.59 -5.54
N HIS A 121 -6.78 21.86 -4.82
CA HIS A 121 -6.84 22.38 -3.44
C HIS A 121 -6.01 23.67 -3.38
N PRO A 122 -6.61 24.88 -3.46
CA PRO A 122 -5.91 26.04 -2.96
C PRO A 122 -5.57 25.78 -1.47
N PRO A 123 -4.38 26.18 -0.98
CA PRO A 123 -4.10 26.15 0.44
C PRO A 123 -5.22 26.88 1.17
N ILE A 124 -5.77 26.26 2.21
CA ILE A 124 -6.63 26.97 3.14
C ILE A 124 -5.71 27.97 3.85
N ASP A 125 -5.89 29.26 3.55
CA ASP A 125 -5.26 30.33 4.32
C ASP A 125 -5.75 30.23 5.77
N VAL A 126 -4.81 30.03 6.69
CA VAL A 126 -5.00 30.17 8.14
C VAL A 126 -4.65 31.60 8.54
#